data_AF-X1QPN8-F1
#
_entry.id   AF-X1QPN8-F1
#
_cell.length_a   1.000
_cell.length_b   1.000
_cell.length_c   1.000
_cell.angle_alpha   90.00
_cell.angle_beta   90.00
_cell.angle_gamma   90.00
#
_symmetry.space_group_name_H-M   'P 1'
#
loop_
_entity.id
_entity.type
_entity.pdbx_description
1 polymer ?
#
loop_
_entity_poly.entity_id
_entity_poly.type
_entity_poly.pdbx_seq_one_letter_code
_entity_poly.pdbx_strand_id
1 'polypeptide(L)'
;TTQMVKEGPGIAWDDLARMLVALKIIKTHYPSLEDSCNSVIERWVLTPIEVLYQPDKDEEVFKEVKASPYWDYMDASFGLWGYRNEPASLWTSLKNKMYGLFSRGEPDYYSKLLIPESYILEAIEIGQTESNKEILDLIHNLQKARYESEGIITCISEGDLDRKPWFVYCGLVASEEGSAIWPVVGSIWQDGEGYPEYRFISSKAAIAWQALKENDYTRLSYDLIRRKALNYQFGFYTGIYEES
;
A
#
# COMPACT_ATOMS: atom_id res chain seq x y z
N THR A 1 -25.05 -12.41 -32.01
CA THR A 1 -23.64 -12.03 -31.81
C THR A 1 -23.63 -10.74 -31.02
N THR A 2 -23.63 -10.86 -29.70
CA THR A 2 -23.63 -9.70 -28.80
C THR A 2 -22.55 -9.99 -27.77
N GLN A 3 -21.40 -9.36 -27.95
CA GLN A 3 -20.32 -9.38 -26.96
C GLN A 3 -20.89 -8.83 -25.66
N MET A 4 -20.98 -9.67 -24.63
CA MET A 4 -21.13 -9.22 -23.26
C MET A 4 -19.89 -8.40 -22.93
N VAL A 5 -20.08 -7.11 -22.72
CA VAL A 5 -19.11 -6.24 -22.06
C VAL A 5 -18.83 -6.91 -20.71
N LYS A 6 -17.59 -7.35 -20.52
CA LYS A 6 -17.13 -7.90 -19.24
C LYS A 6 -17.21 -6.76 -18.25
N GLU A 7 -18.27 -6.71 -17.44
CA GLU A 7 -18.35 -5.81 -16.29
C GLU A 7 -17.10 -6.07 -15.44
N GLY A 8 -16.22 -5.08 -15.36
CA GLY A 8 -15.16 -5.09 -14.35
C GLY A 8 -15.80 -5.01 -12.97
N PRO A 9 -15.13 -5.48 -11.90
CA PRO A 9 -15.63 -5.28 -10.55
C PRO A 9 -15.73 -3.76 -10.31
N GLY A 10 -16.94 -3.23 -10.18
CA GLY A 10 -17.22 -1.78 -10.27
C GLY A 10 -16.66 -0.91 -9.14
N ILE A 11 -15.91 -1.47 -8.19
CA ILE A 11 -15.34 -0.75 -7.03
C ILE A 11 -13.88 -1.18 -6.82
N ALA A 12 -12.97 -0.20 -6.80
CA ALA A 12 -11.62 -0.35 -6.26
C ALA A 12 -11.66 0.01 -4.76
N TRP A 13 -11.42 -0.97 -3.88
CA TRP A 13 -11.58 -0.80 -2.44
C TRP A 13 -10.54 0.13 -1.81
N ASP A 14 -9.34 0.19 -2.41
CA ASP A 14 -8.27 1.11 -2.03
C ASP A 14 -8.63 2.57 -2.35
N ASP A 15 -9.27 2.83 -3.50
CA ASP A 15 -9.76 4.17 -3.84
C ASP A 15 -10.92 4.61 -2.94
N LEU A 16 -11.80 3.67 -2.57
CA LEU A 16 -12.84 3.93 -1.57
C LEU A 16 -12.22 4.29 -0.21
N ALA A 17 -11.19 3.57 0.24
CA ALA A 17 -10.49 3.89 1.48
C ALA A 17 -9.90 5.31 1.45
N ARG A 18 -9.22 5.70 0.36
CA ARG A 18 -8.72 7.07 0.16
C ARG A 18 -9.82 8.12 0.21
N MET A 19 -10.97 7.85 -0.40
CA MET A 19 -12.12 8.76 -0.35
C MET A 19 -12.68 8.89 1.09
N LEU A 20 -12.76 7.79 1.84
CA LEU A 20 -13.21 7.81 3.23
C LEU A 20 -12.30 8.65 4.13
N VAL A 21 -10.98 8.55 3.94
CA VAL A 21 -10.01 9.38 4.65
C VAL A 21 -10.20 10.84 4.29
N ALA A 22 -10.29 11.18 3.00
CA ALA A 22 -10.53 12.56 2.55
C ALA A 22 -11.82 13.16 3.13
N LEU A 23 -12.93 12.40 3.13
CA LEU A 23 -14.20 12.84 3.71
C LEU A 23 -14.10 13.00 5.23
N LYS A 24 -13.34 12.15 5.92
CA LYS A 24 -13.09 12.29 7.36
C LYS A 24 -12.29 13.55 7.67
N ILE A 25 -11.26 13.86 6.87
CA ILE A 25 -10.47 15.10 6.96
C ILE A 25 -11.39 16.31 6.78
N ILE A 26 -12.22 16.32 5.73
CA ILE A 26 -13.16 17.43 5.47
C ILE A 26 -14.13 17.60 6.65
N LYS A 27 -14.77 16.53 7.10
CA LYS A 27 -15.68 16.55 8.24
C LYS A 27 -15.01 17.09 9.51
N THR A 28 -13.75 16.73 9.75
CA THR A 28 -13.00 17.13 10.96
C THR A 28 -12.61 18.61 10.92
N HIS A 29 -12.16 19.12 9.76
CA HIS A 29 -11.69 20.51 9.63
C HIS A 29 -12.79 21.50 9.26
N TYR A 30 -13.90 21.02 8.70
CA TYR A 30 -15.04 21.83 8.27
C TYR A 30 -16.35 21.24 8.81
N PRO A 31 -16.67 21.41 10.11
CA PRO A 31 -17.85 20.81 10.73
C PRO A 31 -19.17 21.19 10.05
N SER A 32 -19.25 22.35 9.39
CA SER A 32 -20.42 22.76 8.60
C SER A 32 -20.73 21.83 7.41
N LEU A 33 -19.78 20.99 6.99
CA LEU A 33 -19.93 20.01 5.92
C LEU A 33 -20.23 18.60 6.43
N GLU A 34 -20.35 18.39 7.75
CA GLU A 34 -20.54 17.06 8.35
C GLU A 34 -21.70 16.29 7.72
N ASP A 35 -22.89 16.90 7.64
CA ASP A 35 -24.08 16.25 7.08
C ASP A 35 -23.89 15.89 5.60
N SER A 36 -23.17 16.73 4.86
CA SER A 36 -22.84 16.47 3.45
C SER A 36 -21.90 15.28 3.31
N CYS A 37 -20.88 15.19 4.15
CA CYS A 37 -19.97 14.05 4.18
C CYS A 37 -20.69 12.75 4.56
N ASN A 38 -21.52 12.78 5.62
CA ASN A 38 -22.31 11.61 6.05
C ASN A 38 -23.27 11.16 4.93
N SER A 39 -23.96 12.09 4.28
CA SER A 39 -24.90 11.81 3.18
C SER A 39 -24.24 11.13 1.97
N VAL A 40 -22.94 11.36 1.73
CA VAL A 40 -22.21 10.65 0.66
C VAL A 40 -22.08 9.18 1.03
N ILE A 41 -21.65 8.87 2.26
CA ILE A 41 -21.42 7.50 2.72
C ILE A 41 -22.72 6.72 2.81
N GLU A 42 -23.79 7.34 3.33
CA GLU A 42 -25.11 6.71 3.48
C GLU A 42 -25.75 6.27 2.15
N ARG A 43 -25.29 6.80 1.01
CA ARG A 43 -25.77 6.39 -0.32
C ARG A 43 -25.06 5.14 -0.86
N TRP A 44 -23.96 4.73 -0.25
CA TRP A 44 -23.13 3.65 -0.77
C TRP A 44 -23.56 2.32 -0.14
N VAL A 45 -23.65 1.28 -0.97
CA VAL A 45 -23.89 -0.09 -0.51
C VAL A 45 -22.53 -0.70 -0.15
N LEU A 46 -22.15 -0.58 1.12
CA LEU A 46 -20.86 -1.06 1.65
C LEU A 46 -20.94 -2.46 2.26
N THR A 47 -21.95 -3.25 1.88
CA THR A 47 -22.19 -4.61 2.38
C THR A 47 -20.95 -5.51 2.32
N PRO A 48 -20.11 -5.52 1.27
CA PRO A 48 -18.90 -6.34 1.28
C PRO A 48 -17.91 -5.98 2.40
N ILE A 49 -17.79 -4.69 2.77
CA ILE A 49 -16.97 -4.24 3.90
C ILE A 49 -17.62 -4.67 5.22
N GLU A 50 -18.94 -4.56 5.33
CA GLU A 50 -19.62 -5.04 6.54
C GLU A 50 -19.46 -6.55 6.73
N VAL A 51 -19.54 -7.33 5.65
CA VAL A 51 -19.31 -8.78 5.64
C VAL A 51 -17.86 -9.10 5.99
N LEU A 52 -16.90 -8.27 5.59
CA LEU A 52 -15.50 -8.41 6.01
C LEU A 52 -15.36 -8.38 7.53
N TYR A 53 -16.07 -7.49 8.23
CA TYR A 53 -16.04 -7.42 9.69
C TYR A 53 -17.07 -8.34 10.37
N GLN A 54 -18.04 -8.86 9.63
CA GLN A 54 -19.12 -9.73 10.10
C GLN A 54 -19.40 -10.84 9.08
N PRO A 55 -18.50 -11.84 8.95
CA PRO A 55 -18.54 -12.83 7.88
C PRO A 55 -19.82 -13.68 7.87
N ASP A 56 -20.44 -13.86 9.04
CA ASP A 56 -21.70 -14.59 9.21
C ASP A 56 -22.90 -13.90 8.51
N LYS A 57 -22.77 -12.63 8.09
CA LYS A 57 -23.80 -11.93 7.33
C LYS A 57 -23.97 -12.48 5.92
N ASP A 58 -22.88 -12.92 5.29
CA ASP A 58 -22.88 -13.45 3.92
C ASP A 58 -21.58 -14.24 3.63
N GLU A 59 -21.62 -15.56 3.83
CA GLU A 59 -20.45 -16.42 3.57
C GLU A 59 -20.03 -16.49 2.09
N GLU A 60 -20.95 -16.23 1.16
CA GLU A 60 -20.66 -16.32 -0.28
C GLU A 60 -19.84 -15.11 -0.71
N VAL A 61 -20.26 -13.90 -0.32
CA VAL A 61 -19.51 -12.67 -0.54
C VAL A 61 -18.14 -12.73 0.15
N PHE A 62 -18.07 -13.26 1.37
CA PHE A 62 -16.80 -13.36 2.10
C PHE A 62 -15.74 -14.20 1.36
N LYS A 63 -16.15 -15.29 0.69
CA LYS A 63 -15.21 -16.16 -0.07
C LYS A 63 -14.59 -15.48 -1.29
N GLU A 64 -15.22 -14.43 -1.80
CA GLU A 64 -14.72 -13.69 -2.97
C GLU A 64 -13.73 -12.59 -2.60
N VAL A 65 -13.65 -12.21 -1.31
CA VAL A 65 -12.75 -11.13 -0.89
C VAL A 65 -11.29 -11.59 -0.94
N LYS A 66 -10.49 -10.83 -1.69
CA LYS A 66 -9.04 -11.00 -1.77
C LYS A 66 -8.33 -10.00 -0.86
N ALA A 67 -7.27 -10.45 -0.20
CA ALA A 67 -6.40 -9.57 0.57
C ALA A 67 -5.60 -8.66 -0.37
N SER A 68 -5.57 -7.36 -0.06
CA SER A 68 -4.77 -6.35 -0.76
C SER A 68 -3.50 -6.04 0.04
N PRO A 69 -2.36 -5.73 -0.60
CA PRO A 69 -1.22 -5.09 0.07
C PRO A 69 -1.56 -3.74 0.75
N TYR A 70 -2.70 -3.14 0.38
CA TYR A 70 -3.24 -1.93 1.01
C TYR A 70 -4.15 -2.21 2.20
N TRP A 71 -4.26 -3.46 2.64
CA TRP A 71 -5.25 -3.85 3.64
C TRP A 71 -5.17 -3.04 4.93
N ASP A 72 -3.98 -2.83 5.50
CA ASP A 72 -3.85 -2.11 6.77
C ASP A 72 -4.33 -0.65 6.65
N TYR A 73 -4.01 0.03 5.55
CA TYR A 73 -4.52 1.36 5.24
C TYR A 73 -6.05 1.38 5.05
N MET A 74 -6.58 0.37 4.37
CA MET A 74 -8.03 0.21 4.19
C MET A 74 -8.74 -0.01 5.53
N ASP A 75 -8.23 -0.91 6.37
CA ASP A 75 -8.76 -1.21 7.71
C ASP A 75 -8.78 0.04 8.59
N ALA A 76 -7.68 0.80 8.61
CA ALA A 76 -7.59 2.08 9.30
C ALA A 76 -8.65 3.07 8.78
N SER A 77 -8.81 3.16 7.46
CA SER A 77 -9.78 4.05 6.80
C SER A 77 -11.23 3.70 7.15
N PHE A 78 -11.59 2.42 7.10
CA PHE A 78 -12.93 1.95 7.48
C PHE A 78 -13.19 2.12 8.99
N GLY A 79 -12.16 1.95 9.82
CA GLY A 79 -12.20 2.23 11.25
C GLY A 79 -12.64 3.66 11.59
N LEU A 80 -12.24 4.66 10.80
CA LEU A 80 -12.64 6.07 10.99
C LEU A 80 -14.15 6.32 10.90
N TRP A 81 -14.88 5.38 10.29
CA TRP A 81 -16.32 5.42 10.03
C TRP A 81 -17.11 4.37 10.82
N GLY A 82 -16.47 3.68 11.77
CA GLY A 82 -17.16 2.78 12.71
C GLY A 82 -17.41 1.36 12.21
N TYR A 83 -16.88 0.98 11.06
CA TYR A 83 -17.01 -0.39 10.52
C TYR A 83 -16.27 -1.45 11.36
N ARG A 84 -15.34 -1.04 12.24
CA ARG A 84 -14.52 -1.92 13.10
C ARG A 84 -15.17 -2.32 14.44
N ASN A 85 -16.38 -1.85 14.77
CA ASN A 85 -16.93 -1.89 16.13
C ASN A 85 -17.37 -3.27 16.68
N GLU A 86 -17.12 -4.39 16.00
CA GLU A 86 -17.45 -5.75 16.48
C GLU A 86 -16.19 -6.64 16.60
N PRO A 87 -16.13 -7.60 17.55
CA PRO A 87 -14.86 -8.13 18.04
C PRO A 87 -14.05 -8.86 16.96
N ALA A 88 -12.79 -8.44 16.86
CA ALA A 88 -11.72 -8.91 15.98
C ALA A 88 -11.27 -10.38 16.20
N SER A 89 -12.09 -11.27 16.76
CA SER A 89 -11.64 -12.63 17.10
C SER A 89 -11.31 -13.48 15.87
N LEU A 90 -12.11 -13.37 14.80
CA LEU A 90 -11.85 -14.04 13.53
C LEU A 90 -10.85 -13.25 12.66
N TRP A 91 -10.88 -11.92 12.74
CA TRP A 91 -9.89 -11.04 12.11
C TRP A 91 -8.48 -11.24 12.64
N THR A 92 -8.31 -11.59 13.92
CA THR A 92 -7.01 -12.00 14.49
C THR A 92 -6.52 -13.29 13.84
N SER A 93 -7.41 -14.18 13.40
CA SER A 93 -7.07 -15.42 12.71
C SER A 93 -6.73 -15.21 11.22
N LEU A 94 -7.39 -14.24 10.55
CA LEU A 94 -7.02 -13.78 9.20
C LEU A 94 -5.71 -12.97 9.24
N LYS A 95 -5.56 -12.09 10.23
CA LYS A 95 -4.32 -11.41 10.62
C LYS A 95 -3.21 -12.43 10.81
N ASN A 96 -3.37 -13.52 11.57
CA ASN A 96 -2.33 -14.54 11.68
C ASN A 96 -2.01 -15.32 10.38
N LYS A 97 -2.89 -15.31 9.38
CA LYS A 97 -2.63 -15.88 8.04
C LYS A 97 -2.01 -14.87 7.07
N MET A 98 -2.38 -13.59 7.16
CA MET A 98 -1.87 -12.47 6.35
C MET A 98 -0.55 -11.91 6.90
N TYR A 99 -0.33 -11.99 8.22
CA TYR A 99 0.86 -11.51 8.95
C TYR A 99 1.95 -12.58 9.06
N GLY A 100 1.91 -13.60 8.20
CA GLY A 100 3.15 -14.23 7.78
C GLY A 100 3.93 -13.24 6.93
N LEU A 101 4.41 -12.12 7.52
CA LEU A 101 5.32 -11.12 6.91
C LEU A 101 6.49 -11.79 6.19
N PHE A 102 6.77 -13.01 6.63
CA PHE A 102 7.80 -13.86 6.15
C PHE A 102 7.27 -14.92 5.17
N SER A 103 7.89 -15.00 4.00
CA SER A 103 7.70 -16.14 3.11
C SER A 103 8.38 -17.40 3.68
N ARG A 104 7.73 -18.55 3.51
CA ARG A 104 8.31 -19.88 3.74
C ARG A 104 8.43 -20.55 2.38
N GLY A 105 9.64 -20.76 1.88
CA GLY A 105 9.86 -21.33 0.55
C GLY A 105 9.69 -20.32 -0.59
N GLU A 106 8.95 -20.67 -1.64
CA GLU A 106 8.80 -19.79 -2.81
C GLU A 106 8.12 -18.46 -2.44
N PRO A 107 8.50 -17.34 -3.09
CA PRO A 107 7.98 -16.03 -2.71
C PRO A 107 6.49 -15.91 -3.02
N ASP A 108 5.65 -15.80 -1.98
CA ASP A 108 4.23 -15.47 -2.13
C ASP A 108 4.07 -13.96 -2.25
N TYR A 109 4.07 -13.45 -3.49
CA TYR A 109 3.92 -12.03 -3.79
C TYR A 109 2.50 -11.49 -3.60
N TYR A 110 1.50 -12.35 -3.39
CA TYR A 110 0.11 -11.91 -3.29
C TYR A 110 -0.24 -11.45 -1.91
N SER A 111 0.12 -12.25 -0.91
CA SER A 111 -0.24 -11.99 0.48
C SER A 111 0.87 -11.34 1.29
N LYS A 112 2.12 -11.34 0.78
CA LYS A 112 3.32 -10.97 1.57
C LYS A 112 4.16 -9.86 0.95
N LEU A 113 3.72 -9.28 -0.16
CA LEU A 113 4.42 -8.14 -0.78
C LEU A 113 4.17 -6.88 0.04
N LEU A 114 5.21 -6.44 0.75
CA LEU A 114 5.19 -5.18 1.45
C LEU A 114 5.48 -4.04 0.46
N ILE A 115 4.51 -3.15 0.29
CA ILE A 115 4.65 -1.91 -0.48
C ILE A 115 4.58 -0.77 0.54
N PRO A 116 5.65 0.04 0.72
CA PRO A 116 5.66 1.11 1.72
C PRO A 116 4.54 2.13 1.61
N GLU A 117 4.00 2.31 0.40
CA GLU A 117 2.98 3.32 0.11
C GLU A 117 1.79 3.28 1.08
N SER A 118 1.21 2.10 1.29
CA SER A 118 0.03 1.95 2.15
C SER A 118 0.33 2.35 3.60
N TYR A 119 1.47 1.90 4.11
CA TYR A 119 1.92 2.21 5.47
C TYR A 119 2.30 3.68 5.67
N ILE A 120 2.96 4.27 4.66
CA ILE A 120 3.33 5.69 4.65
C ILE A 120 2.06 6.56 4.65
N LEU A 121 1.08 6.23 3.80
CA LEU A 121 -0.19 6.98 3.73
C LEU A 121 -0.96 6.89 5.05
N GLU A 122 -1.06 5.71 5.67
CA GLU A 122 -1.68 5.57 7.00
C GLU A 122 -0.99 6.50 8.01
N ALA A 123 0.34 6.49 8.05
CA ALA A 123 1.12 7.30 8.99
C ALA A 123 0.92 8.81 8.79
N ILE A 124 0.82 9.28 7.54
CA ILE A 124 0.70 10.70 7.19
C ILE A 124 -0.75 11.19 7.33
N GLU A 125 -1.73 10.42 6.88
CA GLU A 125 -3.11 10.88 6.70
C GLU A 125 -4.04 10.55 7.88
N ILE A 126 -3.79 9.42 8.54
CA ILE A 126 -4.64 8.90 9.63
C ILE A 126 -3.94 9.02 10.98
N GLY A 127 -2.63 8.78 10.98
CA GLY A 127 -1.78 8.77 12.16
C GLY A 127 -1.16 7.38 12.36
N GLN A 128 0.12 7.37 12.71
CA GLN A 128 0.91 6.16 12.84
C GLN A 128 0.53 5.33 14.07
N THR A 129 0.06 4.11 13.86
CA THR A 129 -0.13 3.09 14.91
C THR A 129 1.20 2.38 15.23
N GLU A 130 1.30 1.71 16.39
CA GLU A 130 2.50 0.92 16.72
C GLU A 130 2.77 -0.20 15.70
N SER A 131 1.73 -0.92 15.25
CA SER A 131 1.88 -1.96 14.23
C SER A 131 2.34 -1.39 12.87
N ASN A 132 1.79 -0.24 12.45
CA ASN A 132 2.23 0.45 11.26
C ASN A 132 3.71 0.86 11.36
N LYS A 133 4.11 1.39 12.52
CA LYS A 133 5.49 1.79 12.80
C LYS A 133 6.46 0.62 12.74
N GLU A 134 6.12 -0.52 13.31
CA GLU A 134 6.95 -1.74 13.26
C GLU A 134 7.22 -2.19 11.81
N ILE A 135 6.20 -2.14 10.95
CA ILE A 135 6.34 -2.51 9.53
C ILE A 135 7.19 -1.47 8.77
N LEU A 136 6.93 -0.18 8.98
CA LEU A 136 7.76 0.88 8.37
C LEU A 136 9.22 0.79 8.84
N ASP A 137 9.45 0.48 10.12
CA ASP A 137 10.79 0.29 10.67
C ASP A 137 11.49 -0.91 10.03
N LEU A 138 10.78 -2.04 9.86
CA LEU A 138 11.29 -3.21 9.15
C LEU A 138 11.70 -2.86 7.71
N ILE A 139 10.81 -2.25 6.93
CA ILE A 139 11.08 -1.91 5.53
C ILE A 139 12.26 -0.94 5.45
N HIS A 140 12.23 0.13 6.25
CA HIS A 140 13.31 1.11 6.30
C HIS A 140 14.67 0.46 6.61
N ASN A 141 14.71 -0.39 7.64
CA ASN A 141 15.95 -1.02 8.10
C ASN A 141 16.50 -1.99 7.05
N LEU A 142 15.65 -2.72 6.34
CA LEU A 142 16.10 -3.62 5.26
C LEU A 142 16.63 -2.86 4.05
N GLN A 143 16.00 -1.73 3.66
CA GLN A 143 16.54 -0.87 2.60
C GLN A 143 17.91 -0.30 3.00
N LYS A 144 18.02 0.19 4.23
CA LYS A 144 19.28 0.71 4.79
C LYS A 144 20.37 -0.37 4.85
N ALA A 145 20.02 -1.58 5.31
CA ALA A 145 20.95 -2.70 5.38
C ALA A 145 21.48 -3.08 3.99
N ARG A 146 20.63 -3.12 2.96
CA ARG A 146 21.05 -3.36 1.57
C ARG A 146 22.05 -2.32 1.08
N TYR A 147 21.87 -1.06 1.45
CA TYR A 147 22.85 -0.02 1.13
C TYR A 147 24.17 -0.20 1.88
N GLU A 148 24.12 -0.55 3.17
CA GLU A 148 25.33 -0.78 3.96
C GLU A 148 26.13 -2.01 3.50
N SER A 149 25.46 -3.06 3.02
CA SER A 149 26.11 -4.29 2.57
C SER A 149 26.54 -4.27 1.10
N GLU A 150 25.73 -3.67 0.22
CA GLU A 150 25.91 -3.76 -1.25
C GLU A 150 26.20 -2.40 -1.90
N GLY A 151 26.04 -1.30 -1.17
CA GLY A 151 26.13 0.06 -1.74
C GLY A 151 24.93 0.46 -2.60
N ILE A 152 23.85 -0.34 -2.61
CA ILE A 152 22.67 -0.11 -3.45
C ILE A 152 21.65 0.74 -2.70
N ILE A 153 21.43 1.97 -3.18
CA ILE A 153 20.37 2.84 -2.65
C ILE A 153 19.01 2.26 -3.05
N THR A 154 18.17 2.01 -2.05
CA THR A 154 16.87 1.35 -2.23
C THR A 154 15.78 2.23 -1.62
N CYS A 155 14.79 2.63 -2.42
CA CYS A 155 13.64 3.37 -1.94
C CYS A 155 12.40 2.88 -2.71
N ILE A 156 11.85 1.75 -2.27
CA ILE A 156 10.80 1.03 -2.97
C ILE A 156 9.42 1.67 -2.74
N SER A 157 8.54 1.53 -3.73
CA SER A 157 7.10 1.78 -3.69
C SER A 157 6.52 1.22 -4.99
N GLU A 158 5.56 1.89 -5.61
CA GLU A 158 4.97 1.55 -6.89
C GLU A 158 5.00 2.75 -7.81
N GLY A 159 4.83 2.53 -9.11
CA GLY A 159 4.80 3.66 -10.02
C GLY A 159 4.63 3.34 -11.49
N ASP A 160 4.31 4.40 -12.22
CA ASP A 160 4.13 4.38 -13.66
C ASP A 160 5.46 4.28 -14.41
N LEU A 161 5.44 3.56 -15.52
CA LEU A 161 6.52 3.42 -16.48
C LEU A 161 6.17 4.12 -17.79
N ASP A 162 7.18 4.55 -18.54
CA ASP A 162 7.04 5.13 -19.88
C ASP A 162 6.88 4.08 -21.00
N ARG A 163 6.77 2.81 -20.62
CA ARG A 163 6.64 1.65 -21.51
C ARG A 163 5.90 0.52 -20.80
N LYS A 164 5.49 -0.52 -21.54
CA LYS A 164 4.89 -1.73 -20.96
C LYS A 164 5.78 -2.32 -19.84
N PRO A 165 5.20 -2.77 -18.70
CA PRO A 165 3.77 -2.93 -18.41
C PRO A 165 3.00 -1.66 -18.00
N TRP A 166 3.60 -0.47 -18.11
CA TRP A 166 3.06 0.85 -17.74
C TRP A 166 2.94 1.12 -16.25
N PHE A 167 2.91 0.07 -15.42
CA PHE A 167 2.91 0.19 -13.97
C PHE A 167 3.61 -1.02 -13.35
N VAL A 168 4.39 -0.78 -12.30
CA VAL A 168 5.01 -1.86 -11.52
C VAL A 168 4.92 -1.58 -10.03
N TYR A 169 4.83 -2.66 -9.27
CA TYR A 169 5.02 -2.67 -7.83
C TYR A 169 6.45 -3.10 -7.53
N CYS A 170 7.25 -2.21 -6.95
CA CYS A 170 8.53 -2.56 -6.35
C CYS A 170 8.29 -2.78 -4.86
N GLY A 171 8.26 -4.03 -4.44
CA GLY A 171 7.97 -4.36 -3.05
C GLY A 171 9.15 -5.00 -2.33
N LEU A 172 8.86 -5.43 -1.12
CA LEU A 172 9.74 -6.21 -0.29
C LEU A 172 9.00 -7.47 0.15
N VAL A 173 9.66 -8.62 0.03
CA VAL A 173 9.25 -9.86 0.71
C VAL A 173 10.37 -10.24 1.65
N ALA A 174 10.08 -10.27 2.95
CA ALA A 174 11.00 -10.80 3.94
C ALA A 174 10.80 -12.32 4.06
N SER A 175 11.82 -13.07 4.48
CA SER A 175 11.73 -14.51 4.81
C SER A 175 11.98 -14.74 6.30
N GLU A 176 11.49 -15.86 6.83
CA GLU A 176 11.68 -16.20 8.26
C GLU A 176 13.17 -16.44 8.57
N GLU A 177 13.93 -16.77 7.53
CA GLU A 177 15.38 -17.02 7.56
C GLU A 177 16.20 -15.71 7.54
N GLY A 178 15.53 -14.54 7.53
CA GLY A 178 16.16 -13.23 7.59
C GLY A 178 16.66 -12.69 6.25
N SER A 179 16.28 -13.31 5.13
CA SER A 179 16.56 -12.79 3.79
C SER A 179 15.47 -11.85 3.29
N ALA A 180 15.85 -10.87 2.49
CA ALA A 180 14.94 -9.93 1.83
C ALA A 180 15.00 -10.12 0.32
N ILE A 181 13.85 -10.22 -0.32
CA ILE A 181 13.69 -10.26 -1.77
C ILE A 181 13.03 -8.95 -2.19
N TRP A 182 13.54 -8.36 -3.28
CA TRP A 182 13.10 -7.07 -3.83
C TRP A 182 12.39 -7.27 -5.17
N PRO A 183 11.21 -7.91 -5.18
CA PRO A 183 10.50 -8.20 -6.42
C PRO A 183 9.97 -6.93 -7.08
N VAL A 184 9.91 -6.99 -8.41
CA VAL A 184 9.25 -6.00 -9.25
C VAL A 184 8.22 -6.74 -10.07
N VAL A 185 6.94 -6.44 -9.86
CA VAL A 185 5.83 -7.19 -10.48
C VAL A 185 4.85 -6.23 -11.16
N GLY A 186 4.27 -6.67 -12.28
CA GLY A 186 3.23 -5.89 -12.98
C GLY A 186 1.83 -6.01 -12.37
N SER A 187 1.61 -6.98 -11.47
CA SER A 187 0.32 -7.20 -10.81
C SER A 187 0.50 -7.83 -9.43
N ILE A 188 -0.39 -7.46 -8.52
CA ILE A 188 -0.53 -8.01 -7.16
C ILE A 188 -1.76 -8.94 -7.03
N TRP A 189 -2.50 -9.17 -8.12
CA TRP A 189 -3.79 -9.88 -8.10
C TRP A 189 -3.79 -11.21 -8.88
N GLN A 190 -2.84 -11.38 -9.79
CA GLN A 190 -2.60 -12.58 -10.60
C GLN A 190 -1.11 -12.77 -10.81
N ASP A 191 -0.69 -13.95 -11.29
CA ASP A 191 0.74 -14.29 -11.38
C ASP A 191 1.36 -13.29 -12.34
N GLY A 192 2.13 -12.38 -11.77
CA GLY A 192 2.73 -11.28 -12.50
C GLY A 192 4.03 -11.75 -13.11
N GLU A 193 4.27 -11.39 -14.36
CA GLU A 193 5.63 -11.39 -14.88
C GLU A 193 6.50 -10.49 -13.97
N GLY A 194 7.67 -11.00 -13.63
CA GLY A 194 8.68 -10.23 -12.92
C GLY A 194 9.40 -9.30 -13.89
N TYR A 195 9.59 -8.05 -13.49
CA TYR A 195 10.28 -7.02 -14.27
C TYR A 195 11.46 -6.43 -13.48
N PRO A 196 12.45 -7.23 -13.06
CA PRO A 196 13.58 -6.77 -12.25
C PRO A 196 14.34 -5.60 -12.87
N GLU A 197 14.36 -5.49 -14.19
CA GLU A 197 14.95 -4.38 -14.96
C GLU A 197 14.26 -3.03 -14.74
N TYR A 198 13.01 -3.04 -14.27
CA TYR A 198 12.25 -1.84 -13.95
C TYR A 198 12.32 -1.45 -12.48
N ARG A 199 13.23 -2.06 -11.69
CA ARG A 199 13.46 -1.61 -10.32
C ARG A 199 13.90 -0.15 -10.30
N PHE A 200 13.30 0.64 -9.42
CA PHE A 200 13.56 2.07 -9.34
C PHE A 200 13.54 2.58 -7.90
N ILE A 201 14.17 3.74 -7.72
CA ILE A 201 14.15 4.53 -6.49
C ILE A 201 13.00 5.53 -6.63
N SER A 202 11.96 5.36 -5.83
CA SER A 202 10.71 6.12 -5.91
C SER A 202 10.88 7.54 -5.35
N SER A 203 10.49 8.54 -6.16
CA SER A 203 10.49 9.95 -5.73
C SER A 203 9.48 10.19 -4.60
N LYS A 204 8.27 9.64 -4.72
CA LYS A 204 7.23 9.80 -3.69
C LYS A 204 7.65 9.16 -2.37
N ALA A 205 8.22 7.96 -2.43
CA ALA A 205 8.71 7.28 -1.23
C ALA A 205 9.87 8.03 -0.61
N ALA A 206 10.85 8.51 -1.39
CA ALA A 206 12.01 9.22 -0.86
C ALA A 206 11.61 10.53 -0.15
N ILE A 207 10.64 11.27 -0.70
CA ILE A 207 10.07 12.46 -0.05
C ILE A 207 9.38 12.07 1.26
N ALA A 208 8.53 11.04 1.23
CA ALA A 208 7.75 10.63 2.38
C ALA A 208 8.61 10.05 3.51
N TRP A 209 9.58 9.19 3.18
CA TRP A 209 10.55 8.65 4.15
C TRP A 209 11.36 9.76 4.81
N GLN A 210 11.75 10.78 4.05
CA GLN A 210 12.46 11.92 4.59
C GLN A 210 11.60 12.75 5.55
N ALA A 211 10.30 12.87 5.27
CA ALA A 211 9.37 13.58 6.15
C ALA A 211 9.04 12.77 7.43
N LEU A 212 8.86 11.45 7.29
CA LEU A 212 8.45 10.56 8.39
C LEU A 212 9.60 10.11 9.29
N LYS A 213 10.79 9.87 8.71
CA LYS A 213 11.90 9.20 9.40
C LYS A 213 13.25 9.79 8.98
N GLU A 214 13.46 11.06 9.27
CA GLU A 214 14.69 11.77 8.96
C GLU A 214 15.93 11.09 9.56
N ASN A 215 16.86 10.68 8.70
CA ASN A 215 18.19 10.19 9.03
C ASN A 215 19.11 10.25 7.79
N ASP A 216 20.38 9.88 7.94
CA ASP A 216 21.35 9.94 6.86
C ASP A 216 20.95 9.12 5.61
N TYR A 217 20.30 7.97 5.80
CA TYR A 217 19.88 7.10 4.71
C TYR A 217 18.65 7.65 3.97
N THR A 218 17.66 8.17 4.69
CA THR A 218 16.49 8.83 4.06
C THR A 218 16.91 10.11 3.35
N ARG A 219 17.88 10.85 3.91
CA ARG A 219 18.51 12.02 3.28
C ARG A 219 19.22 11.67 1.98
N LEU A 220 19.97 10.56 1.97
CA LEU A 220 20.65 10.07 0.77
C LEU A 220 19.68 9.84 -0.39
N SER A 221 18.58 9.13 -0.14
CA SER A 221 17.54 8.86 -1.16
C SER A 221 16.86 10.15 -1.61
N TYR A 222 16.54 11.06 -0.67
CA TYR A 222 15.92 12.35 -0.96
C TYR A 222 16.82 13.27 -1.80
N ASP A 223 18.10 13.38 -1.48
CA ASP A 223 19.02 14.23 -2.24
C ASP A 223 19.27 13.65 -3.64
N LEU A 224 19.28 12.32 -3.77
CA LEU A 224 19.40 11.64 -5.05
C LEU A 224 18.21 11.97 -5.98
N ILE A 225 16.97 11.82 -5.52
CA ILE A 225 15.79 12.14 -6.35
C ILE A 225 15.70 13.63 -6.66
N ARG A 226 16.10 14.53 -5.74
CA ARG A 226 16.14 15.97 -6.01
C ARG A 226 17.12 16.34 -7.11
N ARG A 227 18.23 15.62 -7.20
CA ARG A 227 19.27 15.84 -8.20
C ARG A 227 18.93 15.19 -9.55
N LYS A 228 18.41 13.96 -9.56
CA LYS A 228 18.22 13.18 -10.79
C LYS A 228 16.77 13.16 -11.30
N ALA A 229 15.77 13.21 -10.43
CA ALA A 229 14.35 13.03 -10.80
C ALA A 229 13.55 14.35 -10.86
N LEU A 230 14.10 15.46 -10.35
CA LEU A 230 13.42 16.76 -10.39
C LEU A 230 13.50 17.40 -11.78
N ASN A 231 12.34 17.64 -12.37
CA ASN A 231 12.16 18.47 -13.55
C ASN A 231 11.53 19.82 -13.13
N TYR A 232 12.19 20.93 -13.44
CA TYR A 232 11.74 22.27 -13.02
C TYR A 232 10.42 22.73 -13.65
N GLN A 233 9.96 22.08 -14.72
CA GLN A 233 8.69 22.40 -15.38
C GLN A 233 7.54 21.52 -14.91
N PHE A 234 7.80 20.23 -14.63
CA PHE A 234 6.75 19.23 -14.37
C PHE A 234 6.78 18.61 -12.97
N GLY A 235 7.75 18.99 -12.12
CA GLY A 235 7.94 18.39 -10.80
C GLY A 235 8.80 17.13 -10.85
N PHE A 236 8.55 16.17 -9.98
CA PHE A 236 9.33 14.93 -9.91
C PHE A 236 8.82 13.90 -10.92
N TYR A 237 9.73 13.26 -11.65
CA TYR A 237 9.45 11.97 -12.27
C TYR A 237 9.13 10.92 -11.19
N THR A 238 8.41 9.86 -11.55
CA THR A 238 8.05 8.73 -10.67
C THR A 238 9.24 8.23 -9.84
N GLY A 239 10.42 8.18 -10.46
CA GLY A 239 11.66 7.83 -9.82
C GLY A 239 12.80 7.73 -10.82
N ILE A 240 13.87 7.07 -10.41
CA ILE A 240 15.03 6.74 -11.26
C ILE A 240 15.27 5.25 -11.23
N TYR A 241 15.57 4.64 -12.37
CA TYR A 241 15.94 3.22 -12.41
C TYR A 241 17.19 2.96 -11.55
N GLU A 242 17.20 1.84 -10.83
CA GLU A 242 18.29 1.48 -9.92
C GLU A 242 19.62 1.33 -10.67
N GLU A 243 19.59 0.91 -11.94
CA GLU A 243 20.78 0.71 -12.78
C GLU A 243 21.30 1.99 -13.48
N SER A 244 20.82 3.19 -13.12
CA SER A 244 21.10 4.48 -13.82
C SER A 244 22.02 5.49 -13.13
#